data_AF-A0A2M7D506-F1
#
_entry.id   AF-A0A2M7D506-F1
#
_cell.length_a   1.000
_cell.length_b   1.000
_cell.length_c   1.000
_cell.angle_alpha   90.00
_cell.angle_beta   90.00
_cell.angle_gamma   90.00
#
_symmetry.space_group_name_H-M   'P 1'
#
loop_
_entity.id
_entity.type
_entity.pdbx_description
1 polymer ?
#
loop_
_entity_poly.entity_id
_entity_poly.type
_entity_poly.pdbx_seq_one_letter_code
_entity_poly.pdbx_strand_id
1 'polypeptide(L)' 'MSSIKVAITLDQETVIRVDDLVSRRIFPNRSRAIQVAVSEKLARLEHRRLACECA' A
#
# COMPACT_ATOMS: atom_id res chain seq x y z
N MET A 1 12.35 -12.24 2.41
CA MET A 1 10.94 -12.27 2.86
C MET A 1 10.09 -12.88 1.77
N SER A 2 9.22 -13.83 2.11
CA SER A 2 8.26 -14.42 1.18
C SER A 2 7.03 -13.50 1.04
N SER A 3 6.43 -13.46 -0.15
CA SER A 3 5.18 -12.75 -0.41
C SER A 3 4.02 -13.75 -0.46
N ILE A 4 2.92 -13.43 0.22
CA ILE A 4 1.67 -14.22 0.16
C ILE A 4 0.68 -13.45 -0.71
N LYS A 5 -0.09 -14.17 -1.54
CA LYS A 5 -1.17 -13.55 -2.34
C LYS A 5 -2.45 -13.48 -1.51
N VAL A 6 -3.09 -12.32 -1.54
CA VAL A 6 -4.36 -12.06 -0.86
C VAL A 6 -5.33 -11.49 -1.89
N ALA A 7 -6.54 -12.04 -1.97
CA ALA A 7 -7.62 -11.46 -2.75
C ALA A 7 -8.25 -10.33 -1.92
N ILE A 8 -8.33 -9.13 -2.49
CA ILE A 8 -8.92 -7.94 -1.86
C ILE A 8 -9.87 -7.25 -2.82
N THR A 9 -10.91 -6.62 -2.29
CA THR A 9 -11.78 -5.74 -3.06
C THR A 9 -11.29 -4.32 -2.92
N LEU A 10 -11.09 -3.64 -4.05
CA LEU A 10 -10.76 -2.22 -4.13
C LEU A 10 -11.82 -1.55 -5.01
N ASP A 11 -12.13 -0.29 -4.72
CA ASP A 11 -12.99 0.49 -5.60
C ASP A 11 -12.32 0.71 -6.97
N GLN A 12 -13.12 0.93 -8.00
CA GLN A 12 -12.66 1.04 -9.37
C GLN A 12 -11.68 2.20 -9.57
N GLU A 13 -11.91 3.34 -8.91
CA GLU A 13 -11.06 4.52 -9.04
C GLU A 13 -9.66 4.26 -8.48
N THR A 14 -9.58 3.60 -7.32
CA THR A 14 -8.31 3.16 -6.73
C THR A 14 -7.54 2.25 -7.68
N VAL A 15 -8.20 1.27 -8.31
CA VAL A 15 -7.53 0.37 -9.27
C VAL A 15 -7.00 1.15 -10.48
N ILE A 16 -7.79 2.09 -11.03
CA ILE A 16 -7.37 2.93 -12.15
C ILE A 16 -6.13 3.76 -11.80
N ARG A 17 -6.09 4.34 -10.59
CA ARG A 17 -4.93 5.11 -10.13
C ARG A 17 -3.69 4.25 -9.95
N VAL A 18 -3.84 3.04 -9.44
CA VAL A 18 -2.72 2.07 -9.36
C VAL A 18 -2.22 1.72 -10.75
N ASP A 19 -3.12 1.53 -11.71
CA ASP A 19 -2.77 1.25 -13.11
C ASP A 19 -2.01 2.38 -13.78
N ASP A 20 -2.40 3.64 -13.55
CA ASP A 20 -1.66 4.81 -14.04
C ASP A 20 -0.20 4.81 -13.54
N LEU A 21 0.01 4.51 -12.26
CA LEU A 21 1.36 4.48 -11.69
C LEU A 21 2.21 3.35 -12.29
N VAL A 22 1.60 2.22 -12.62
CA VAL A 22 2.30 1.10 -13.28
C VAL A 22 2.56 1.42 -14.75
N SER A 23 1.59 2.01 -15.47
CA SER A 23 1.73 2.38 -16.88
C SER A 23 2.85 3.42 -17.08
N ARG A 24 2.98 4.35 -16.14
CA ARG A 24 4.04 5.35 -16.06
C ARG A 24 5.38 4.80 -15.56
N ARG A 25 5.47 3.49 -15.32
CA ARG A 25 6.66 2.77 -14.82
C ARG A 25 7.18 3.27 -13.47
N ILE A 26 6.33 3.92 -12.68
CA ILE A 26 6.66 4.33 -11.30
C ILE A 26 6.77 3.08 -10.42
N PHE A 27 5.91 2.09 -10.66
CA PHE A 27 5.99 0.77 -10.06
C PHE A 27 6.07 -0.33 -11.13
N PRO A 28 6.78 -1.43 -10.86
CA PRO A 28 6.92 -2.52 -11.83
C PRO A 28 5.63 -3.32 -12.05
N ASN A 29 4.72 -3.32 -11.08
CA ASN A 29 3.41 -3.99 -11.15
C ASN A 29 2.47 -3.52 -10.03
N ARG A 30 1.18 -3.85 -10.14
CA ARG A 30 0.15 -3.53 -9.15
C ARG A 30 0.51 -4.05 -7.75
N SER A 31 0.98 -5.30 -7.65
CA SER A 31 1.33 -5.90 -6.36
C SER A 31 2.40 -5.10 -5.62
N ARG A 32 3.42 -4.60 -6.33
CA ARG A 32 4.47 -3.76 -5.74
C ARG A 32 3.92 -2.41 -5.29
N ALA A 33 3.10 -1.76 -6.11
CA ALA A 33 2.47 -0.49 -5.76
C ALA A 33 1.60 -0.62 -4.49
N ILE A 34 0.75 -1.65 -4.45
CA ILE A 34 -0.14 -1.93 -3.31
C ILE A 34 0.67 -2.29 -2.07
N GLN A 35 1.70 -3.13 -2.20
CA GLN A 35 2.54 -3.52 -1.07
C GLN A 35 3.23 -2.30 -0.43
N VAL A 36 3.80 -1.41 -1.23
CA VAL A 36 4.44 -0.19 -0.73
C VAL A 36 3.41 0.69 -0.01
N ALA A 37 2.25 0.93 -0.62
CA ALA A 37 1.20 1.75 -0.02
C ALA A 37 0.69 1.19 1.33
N VAL A 38 0.51 -0.13 1.43
CA VAL A 38 0.09 -0.82 2.67
C VAL A 38 1.18 -0.72 3.74
N SER A 39 2.43 -1.03 3.40
CA SER A 39 3.56 -0.94 4.33
C SER A 39 3.74 0.48 4.88
N GLU A 40 3.69 1.50 4.02
CA GLU A 40 3.77 2.89 4.46
C GLU A 40 2.60 3.29 5.36
N LYS A 41 1.38 2.84 5.04
CA LYS A 41 0.20 3.16 5.85
C LYS A 41 0.29 2.53 7.24
N LEU A 42 0.74 1.28 7.34
CA LEU A 42 0.94 0.59 8.61
C LEU A 42 2.01 1.30 9.45
N ALA A 43 3.17 1.61 8.89
CA ALA A 43 4.23 2.33 9.61
C ALA A 43 3.74 3.68 10.16
N ARG A 44 2.95 4.44 9.38
CA ARG A 44 2.36 5.70 9.86
C ARG A 44 1.37 5.50 11.01
N LEU A 45 0.61 4.41 11.01
CA LEU A 45 -0.34 4.10 12.08
C LEU A 45 0.38 3.64 13.35
N GLU A 46 1.44 2.84 13.23
CA GLU A 46 2.28 2.40 14.33
C GLU A 46 2.96 3.61 15.02
N HIS A 47 3.55 4.52 14.25
CA HIS A 47 4.15 5.73 14.81
C HIS A 47 3.15 6.63 15.55
N ARG A 48 1.92 6.75 15.05
CA ARG A 48 0.86 7.50 15.75
C ARG A 48 0.47 6.83 17.07
N ARG A 49 0.39 5.50 17.08
CA ARG A 49 0.06 4.75 18.28
C ARG A 49 1.13 4.90 19.35
N LEU A 50 2.41 4.81 18.98
CA LEU A 50 3.54 5.06 19.89
C LEU A 50 3.50 6.48 20.47
N ALA A 51 3.20 7.50 19.66
CA ALA A 51 3.08 8.87 20.14
C ALA A 51 1.91 9.07 21.13
N CYS A 52 0.79 8.35 20.95
CA CYS A 52 -0.33 8.41 21.88
C CYS A 52 -0.11 7.60 23.17
N GLU A 53 0.66 6.51 23.13
CA GLU A 53 0.90 5.64 24.30
C GLU A 53 2.03 6.17 25.22
N CYS A 54 2.86 7.10 24.75
CA CYS A 54 3.93 7.72 25.54
C CYS A 54 3.56 9.05 26.22
N ALA A 55 2.30 9.48 26.14
CA ALA A 55 1.74 10.66 26.82
C ALA A 55 0.83 10.25 27.98
#